data_AF-A0A9W9UWY6-F1
#
_entry.id   AF-A0A9W9UWY6-F1
#
_cell.length_a   1.000
_cell.length_b   1.000
_cell.length_c   1.000
_cell.angle_alpha   90.00
_cell.angle_beta   90.00
_cell.angle_gamma   90.00
#
_symmetry.space_group_name_H-M   'P 1'
#
loop_
_entity.id
_entity.type
_entity.pdbx_description
1 polymer ?
#
loop_
_entity_poly.entity_id
_entity_poly.type
_entity_poly.pdbx_seq_one_letter_code
_entity_poly.pdbx_strand_id
1 'polypeptide(L)'
;MAQTRNNTTKKAKAFKTNKQIANRKAPGKAASRPKVDMNKLFPPWGSEEALNQTANKLATDIILAVYHDINTYCHIERLAGENFYNCQGMFVNMRTFTEGFIEREIGNYMACVESFKAEHGEFQPVTPNSRFLEFVSALGWKIFAICAHAEAFRRGIKEADDRTWRFLIHKIQENTLSIELYAHSRTLKWRNMIWIHQGYPIPGLPDMKPEIETYMQWKVDHPHHTVITLDGKLKEPTYQGKLQKHIGESIYDPKKWGGLKQDPTLRHLADGSSSNVGRICHMCGNPASCDCRLASRAGELVELREYPETGTGIRVLTRFNRGDILDLFVGELLPDCVEDVYPLSQCDDEPYTKSNPARPLATICPHEFGNWTRYISHSCRPSTAFVTRTIGNRVVCTVEAIRDIMPFEELTVSYGDKYWQRKDLKCRCGHCDGSGTE
;
A
#
# COMPACT_ATOMS: atom_id res chain seq x y z
N MET A 1 -79.48 -14.76 -28.42
CA MET A 1 -80.68 -15.46 -27.91
C MET A 1 -80.38 -15.96 -26.52
N ALA A 2 -81.26 -15.63 -25.59
CA ALA A 2 -81.16 -15.88 -24.16
C ALA A 2 -81.47 -17.34 -23.80
N GLN A 3 -81.41 -17.62 -22.49
CA GLN A 3 -81.97 -18.75 -21.72
C GLN A 3 -80.93 -19.84 -21.35
N THR A 4 -80.83 -20.35 -20.13
CA THR A 4 -81.46 -20.07 -18.82
C THR A 4 -80.69 -20.85 -17.75
N ARG A 5 -80.78 -20.39 -16.50
CA ARG A 5 -80.42 -21.11 -15.27
C ARG A 5 -81.08 -22.49 -15.16
N ASN A 6 -80.42 -23.42 -14.45
CA ASN A 6 -81.11 -24.24 -13.45
C ASN A 6 -80.17 -24.64 -12.29
N ASN A 7 -80.61 -24.30 -11.09
CA ASN A 7 -80.14 -24.83 -9.81
C ASN A 7 -80.82 -26.18 -9.53
N THR A 8 -80.15 -27.13 -8.87
CA THR A 8 -80.50 -27.58 -7.50
C THR A 8 -79.74 -28.86 -7.05
N THR A 9 -79.11 -28.73 -5.86
CA THR A 9 -79.00 -29.68 -4.73
C THR A 9 -78.48 -31.13 -4.91
N LYS A 10 -77.45 -31.49 -4.15
CA LYS A 10 -77.56 -32.29 -2.89
C LYS A 10 -76.19 -32.48 -2.19
N LYS A 11 -76.23 -32.46 -0.86
CA LYS A 11 -75.10 -32.60 0.10
C LYS A 11 -74.80 -34.07 0.45
N ALA A 12 -73.60 -34.24 1.03
CA ALA A 12 -73.07 -35.32 1.89
C ALA A 12 -72.19 -36.36 1.13
N LYS A 13 -71.05 -36.84 1.63
CA LYS A 13 -70.54 -36.99 3.01
C LYS A 13 -69.04 -36.71 3.12
N ALA A 14 -68.63 -36.33 4.32
CA ALA A 14 -67.27 -36.16 4.77
C ALA A 14 -66.50 -37.49 4.85
N PHE A 15 -65.23 -37.46 4.46
CA PHE A 15 -64.19 -38.35 4.98
C PHE A 15 -63.05 -37.49 5.52
N LYS A 16 -62.81 -37.59 6.83
CA LYS A 16 -61.68 -36.99 7.54
C LYS A 16 -60.43 -37.82 7.24
N THR A 17 -59.37 -37.17 6.79
CA THR A 17 -58.00 -37.69 6.94
C THR A 17 -57.13 -36.59 7.53
N ASN A 18 -56.62 -36.89 8.74
CA ASN A 18 -55.68 -36.09 9.50
C ASN A 18 -54.43 -35.81 8.67
N LYS A 19 -54.09 -34.52 8.48
CA LYS A 19 -52.76 -34.11 8.04
C LYS A 19 -52.17 -33.16 9.07
N GLN A 20 -51.11 -33.65 9.71
CA GLN A 20 -50.27 -32.90 10.65
C GLN A 20 -49.80 -31.59 10.03
N ILE A 21 -49.82 -30.56 10.86
CA ILE A 21 -49.40 -29.18 10.56
C ILE A 21 -47.88 -29.17 10.38
N ALA A 22 -47.43 -29.02 9.14
CA ALA A 22 -46.07 -28.60 8.85
C ALA A 22 -46.02 -27.07 8.99
N ASN A 23 -45.32 -26.59 10.02
CA ASN A 23 -45.02 -25.17 10.23
C ASN A 23 -44.27 -24.62 9.01
N ARG A 24 -44.97 -23.89 8.14
CA ARG A 24 -44.35 -23.03 7.13
C ARG A 24 -43.68 -21.86 7.85
N LYS A 25 -42.34 -21.90 7.95
CA LYS A 25 -41.53 -20.73 8.27
C LYS A 25 -41.86 -19.63 7.26
N ALA A 26 -42.24 -18.46 7.77
CA ALA A 26 -42.42 -17.25 6.99
C ALA A 26 -41.11 -16.89 6.24
N PRO A 27 -41.18 -16.29 5.04
CA PRO A 27 -39.99 -15.80 4.36
C PRO A 27 -39.34 -14.73 5.24
N GLY A 28 -38.06 -14.95 5.58
CA GLY A 28 -37.28 -13.99 6.35
C GLY A 28 -37.30 -12.63 5.65
N LYS A 29 -37.63 -11.57 6.42
CA LYS A 29 -37.49 -10.18 5.95
C LYS A 29 -36.07 -10.01 5.43
N ALA A 30 -35.94 -9.61 4.17
CA ALA A 30 -34.67 -9.16 3.62
C ALA A 30 -34.05 -8.15 4.59
N ALA A 31 -32.80 -8.38 4.99
CA ALA A 31 -32.06 -7.47 5.86
C ALA A 31 -32.15 -6.07 5.26
N SER A 32 -32.73 -5.12 6.01
CA SER A 32 -32.83 -3.74 5.56
C SER A 32 -31.41 -3.24 5.31
N ARG A 33 -31.12 -2.78 4.09
CA ARG A 33 -29.86 -2.10 3.79
C ARG A 33 -29.61 -1.03 4.87
N PRO A 34 -28.42 -0.95 5.46
CA PRO A 34 -28.13 0.06 6.47
C PRO A 34 -28.52 1.43 5.89
N LYS A 35 -29.31 2.21 6.64
CA LYS A 35 -29.69 3.55 6.22
C LYS A 35 -28.41 4.37 6.12
N VAL A 36 -28.02 4.65 4.89
CA VAL A 36 -26.88 5.50 4.57
C VAL A 36 -27.27 6.94 4.87
N ASP A 37 -26.58 7.57 5.82
CA ASP A 37 -26.79 8.99 6.12
C ASP A 37 -26.17 9.83 5.00
N MET A 38 -27.03 10.31 4.10
CA MET A 38 -26.62 11.11 2.95
C MET A 38 -25.94 12.42 3.36
N ASN A 39 -26.30 13.01 4.51
CA ASN A 39 -25.67 14.25 4.98
C ASN A 39 -24.25 14.01 5.51
N LYS A 40 -23.95 12.78 5.95
CA LYS A 40 -22.61 12.39 6.37
C LYS A 40 -21.68 12.14 5.18
N LEU A 41 -22.22 11.59 4.09
CA LEU A 41 -21.45 11.33 2.86
C LEU A 41 -21.32 12.55 1.96
N PHE A 42 -22.37 13.38 1.93
CA PHE A 42 -22.47 14.56 1.09
C PHE A 42 -22.92 15.72 1.98
N PRO A 43 -22.01 16.23 2.82
CA PRO A 43 -22.31 17.41 3.64
C PRO A 43 -22.74 18.57 2.72
N PRO A 44 -23.65 19.44 3.16
CA PRO A 44 -24.10 20.57 2.37
C PRO A 44 -22.92 21.41 1.86
N TRP A 45 -23.01 21.89 0.63
CA TRP A 45 -21.99 22.74 0.04
C TRP A 45 -21.73 23.97 0.93
N GLY A 46 -20.45 24.25 1.18
CA GLY A 46 -20.02 25.35 2.06
C GLY A 46 -20.22 25.10 3.57
N SER A 47 -20.75 23.95 3.98
CA SER A 47 -20.76 23.58 5.40
C SER A 47 -19.34 23.33 5.93
N GLU A 48 -19.15 23.51 7.23
CA GLU A 48 -17.87 23.25 7.91
C GLU A 48 -17.33 21.84 7.63
N GLU A 49 -18.21 20.84 7.61
CA GLU A 49 -17.84 19.46 7.29
C GLU A 49 -17.37 19.32 5.83
N ALA A 50 -18.07 19.92 4.87
CA ALA A 50 -17.67 19.88 3.45
C ALA A 50 -16.32 20.58 3.20
N LEU A 51 -16.11 21.72 3.87
CA LEU A 51 -14.86 22.46 3.81
C LEU A 51 -13.70 21.68 4.45
N ASN A 52 -13.94 21.03 5.60
CA ASN A 52 -12.95 20.17 6.24
C ASN A 52 -12.60 18.95 5.39
N GLN A 53 -13.59 18.29 4.79
CA GLN A 53 -13.36 17.16 3.89
C GLN A 53 -12.52 17.56 2.66
N THR A 54 -12.81 18.72 2.07
CA THR A 54 -12.06 19.25 0.92
C THR A 54 -10.62 19.58 1.30
N ALA A 55 -10.42 20.31 2.39
CA ALA A 55 -9.10 20.68 2.89
C ALA A 55 -8.26 19.45 3.30
N ASN A 56 -8.88 18.49 3.98
CA ASN A 56 -8.24 17.22 4.35
C ASN A 56 -7.84 16.39 3.13
N LYS A 57 -8.67 16.40 2.07
CA LYS A 57 -8.36 15.75 0.80
C LYS A 57 -7.15 16.41 0.14
N LEU A 58 -7.14 17.74 -0.01
CA LEU A 58 -6.02 18.47 -0.61
C LEU A 58 -4.72 18.27 0.18
N ALA A 59 -4.78 18.30 1.51
CA ALA A 59 -3.64 17.99 2.37
C ALA A 59 -3.13 16.55 2.17
N THR A 60 -4.05 15.60 1.96
CA THR A 60 -3.68 14.23 1.60
C THR A 60 -3.02 14.19 0.22
N ASP A 61 -3.58 14.83 -0.79
CA ASP A 61 -2.99 14.87 -2.14
C ASP A 61 -1.56 15.44 -2.13
N ILE A 62 -1.30 16.46 -1.28
CA ILE A 62 0.06 17.01 -1.09
C ILE A 62 1.01 15.98 -0.46
N ILE A 63 0.59 15.25 0.59
CA ILE A 63 1.48 14.24 1.22
C ILE A 63 1.78 13.07 0.27
N LEU A 64 0.81 12.67 -0.58
CA LEU A 64 1.07 11.64 -1.60
C LEU A 64 2.08 12.12 -2.64
N ALA A 65 1.96 13.38 -3.07
CA ALA A 65 2.92 14.00 -3.96
C ALA A 65 4.32 14.07 -3.33
N VAL A 66 4.44 14.25 -2.00
CA VAL A 66 5.73 14.16 -1.30
C VAL A 66 6.39 12.80 -1.50
N TYR A 67 5.67 11.70 -1.28
CA TYR A 67 6.22 10.34 -1.51
C TYR A 67 6.60 10.11 -2.98
N HIS A 68 5.76 10.57 -3.91
CA HIS A 68 6.02 10.38 -5.33
C HIS A 68 7.21 11.21 -5.84
N ASP A 69 7.32 12.47 -5.40
CA ASP A 69 8.37 13.40 -5.81
C ASP A 69 9.72 13.01 -5.21
N ILE A 70 9.77 12.55 -3.95
CA ILE A 70 11.01 12.01 -3.36
C ILE A 70 11.51 10.81 -4.17
N ASN A 71 10.63 9.87 -4.52
CA ASN A 71 11.00 8.70 -5.30
C ASN A 71 11.51 9.08 -6.69
N THR A 72 10.80 10.02 -7.33
CA THR A 72 11.16 10.53 -8.66
C THR A 72 12.50 11.27 -8.63
N TYR A 73 12.72 12.13 -7.62
CA TYR A 73 13.97 12.87 -7.44
C TYR A 73 15.15 11.92 -7.30
N CYS A 74 15.07 10.94 -6.40
CA CYS A 74 16.15 9.97 -6.17
C CYS A 74 16.38 9.06 -7.39
N HIS A 75 15.33 8.69 -8.11
CA HIS A 75 15.48 7.89 -9.33
C HIS A 75 16.17 8.66 -10.45
N ILE A 76 15.75 9.92 -10.69
CA ILE A 76 16.37 10.80 -11.69
C ILE A 76 17.82 11.12 -11.31
N GLU A 77 18.12 11.34 -10.03
CA GLU A 77 19.51 11.53 -9.56
C GLU A 77 20.40 10.34 -9.90
N ARG A 78 19.91 9.11 -9.69
CA ARG A 78 20.64 7.88 -10.01
C ARG A 78 20.89 7.77 -11.51
N LEU A 79 19.85 7.93 -12.33
CA LEU A 79 19.96 7.87 -13.80
C LEU A 79 20.88 8.97 -14.36
N ALA A 80 20.87 10.15 -13.75
CA ALA A 80 21.78 11.25 -14.07
C ALA A 80 23.24 10.85 -13.78
N GLY A 81 23.51 10.21 -12.63
CA GLY A 81 24.83 9.67 -12.30
C GLY A 81 25.31 8.55 -13.23
N GLU A 82 24.38 7.80 -13.83
CA GLU A 82 24.64 6.77 -14.85
C GLU A 82 24.75 7.32 -16.28
N ASN A 83 24.70 8.66 -16.45
CA ASN A 83 24.72 9.36 -17.73
C ASN A 83 23.59 8.97 -18.70
N PHE A 84 22.41 8.62 -18.17
CA PHE A 84 21.24 8.37 -19.01
C PHE A 84 20.76 9.67 -19.69
N TYR A 85 20.39 9.57 -20.97
CA TYR A 85 20.10 10.74 -21.80
C TYR A 85 18.96 11.60 -21.20
N ASN A 86 19.13 12.93 -21.22
CA ASN A 86 18.23 13.94 -20.66
C ASN A 86 18.00 13.93 -19.13
N CYS A 87 18.49 12.95 -18.37
CA CYS A 87 18.30 12.92 -16.92
C CYS A 87 19.13 13.98 -16.18
N GLN A 88 20.34 14.31 -16.68
CA GLN A 88 21.22 15.29 -16.05
C GLN A 88 20.57 16.68 -15.97
N GLY A 89 19.99 17.17 -17.08
CA GLY A 89 19.32 18.47 -17.11
C GLY A 89 18.08 18.52 -16.21
N MET A 90 17.29 17.43 -16.21
CA MET A 90 16.13 17.31 -15.31
C MET A 90 16.55 17.36 -13.85
N PHE A 91 17.58 16.60 -13.48
CA PHE A 91 18.10 16.58 -12.11
C PHE A 91 18.58 17.96 -11.65
N VAL A 92 19.39 18.63 -12.48
CA VAL A 92 19.90 19.98 -12.17
C VAL A 92 18.73 20.95 -11.95
N ASN A 93 17.72 20.93 -12.82
CA ASN A 93 16.55 21.80 -12.66
C ASN A 93 15.81 21.52 -11.34
N MET A 94 15.51 20.25 -11.05
CA MET A 94 14.82 19.87 -9.80
C MET A 94 15.60 20.32 -8.56
N ARG A 95 16.93 20.18 -8.60
CA ARG A 95 17.83 20.64 -7.54
C ARG A 95 17.79 22.15 -7.39
N THR A 96 17.98 22.92 -8.46
CA THR A 96 17.97 24.39 -8.44
C THR A 96 16.64 24.96 -7.94
N PHE A 97 15.51 24.37 -8.33
CA PHE A 97 14.20 24.79 -7.81
C PHE A 97 14.04 24.52 -6.31
N THR A 98 14.59 23.41 -5.82
CA THR A 98 14.56 23.06 -4.40
C THR A 98 15.45 23.98 -3.58
N GLU A 99 16.70 24.19 -4.03
CA GLU A 99 17.67 25.10 -3.40
C GLU A 99 17.14 26.53 -3.34
N GLY A 100 16.70 27.09 -4.48
CA GLY A 100 16.17 28.45 -4.53
C GLY A 100 14.86 28.65 -3.75
N PHE A 101 14.07 27.58 -3.56
CA PHE A 101 12.93 27.62 -2.65
C PHE A 101 13.38 27.75 -1.19
N ILE A 102 14.29 26.89 -0.75
CA ILE A 102 14.80 26.85 0.63
C ILE A 102 15.51 28.16 0.99
N GLU A 103 16.39 28.64 0.11
CA GLU A 103 17.11 29.90 0.30
C GLU A 103 16.14 31.08 0.51
N ARG A 104 15.08 31.16 -0.30
CA ARG A 104 14.05 32.21 -0.14
C ARG A 104 13.32 32.09 1.19
N GLU A 105 12.88 30.88 1.59
CA GLU A 105 12.15 30.71 2.85
C GLU A 105 13.03 31.03 4.07
N ILE A 106 14.31 30.66 4.03
CA ILE A 106 15.30 31.04 5.05
C ILE A 106 15.49 32.56 5.09
N GLY A 107 15.61 33.22 3.93
CA GLY A 107 15.72 34.68 3.85
C GLY A 107 14.51 35.39 4.47
N ASN A 108 13.29 34.93 4.13
CA ASN A 108 12.04 35.45 4.71
C ASN A 108 11.99 35.26 6.23
N TYR A 109 12.45 34.10 6.72
CA TYR A 109 12.52 33.80 8.14
C TYR A 109 13.49 34.72 8.88
N MET A 110 14.70 34.90 8.35
CA MET A 110 15.70 35.78 8.95
C MET A 110 15.22 37.23 9.02
N ALA A 111 14.58 37.72 7.94
CA ALA A 111 13.97 39.05 7.94
C ALA A 111 12.88 39.21 9.01
N CYS A 112 12.04 38.18 9.20
CA CYS A 112 11.05 38.17 10.28
C CYS A 112 11.72 38.23 11.66
N VAL A 113 12.74 37.39 11.89
CA VAL A 113 13.47 37.34 13.16
C VAL A 113 14.15 38.68 13.48
N GLU A 114 14.74 39.34 12.49
CA GLU A 114 15.37 40.65 12.64
C GLU A 114 14.35 41.74 12.99
N SER A 115 13.19 41.76 12.33
CA SER A 115 12.08 42.68 12.64
C SER A 115 11.65 42.57 14.10
N PHE A 116 11.52 41.35 14.64
CA PHE A 116 11.14 41.18 16.05
C PHE A 116 12.18 41.65 17.04
N LYS A 117 13.46 41.37 16.75
CA LYS A 117 14.55 41.85 17.61
C LYS A 117 14.55 43.38 17.70
N ALA A 118 14.19 44.06 16.61
CA ALA A 118 14.10 45.52 16.56
C ALA A 118 12.90 46.08 17.34
N GLU A 119 11.76 45.38 17.39
CA GLU A 119 10.52 45.89 18.00
C GLU A 119 10.45 45.73 19.53
N HIS A 120 11.07 44.68 20.12
CA HIS A 120 10.80 44.33 21.52
C HIS A 120 11.99 44.12 22.46
N GLY A 121 13.25 44.19 21.99
CA GLY A 121 14.43 44.02 22.87
C GLY A 121 14.60 42.62 23.51
N GLU A 122 13.54 41.81 23.55
CA GLU A 122 13.48 40.40 23.92
C GLU A 122 12.51 39.65 22.98
N PHE A 123 12.73 38.34 22.82
CA PHE A 123 11.92 37.47 21.97
C PHE A 123 10.51 37.30 22.55
N GLN A 124 9.54 38.04 22.03
CA GLN A 124 8.10 37.84 22.29
C GLN A 124 7.51 37.04 21.11
N PRO A 125 6.88 35.87 21.33
CA PRO A 125 6.28 35.08 20.26
C PRO A 125 4.94 35.71 19.87
N VAL A 126 4.97 36.81 19.12
CA VAL A 126 3.82 37.33 18.38
C VAL A 126 4.13 37.12 16.91
N THR A 127 3.52 36.08 16.34
CA THR A 127 3.76 35.51 15.01
C THR A 127 3.72 36.53 13.86
N PRO A 128 4.72 36.56 12.95
CA PRO A 128 4.38 36.84 11.57
C PRO A 128 3.71 35.57 11.04
N ASN A 129 2.66 35.70 10.23
CA ASN A 129 1.99 34.57 9.58
C ASN A 129 2.90 33.92 8.50
N SER A 130 4.07 33.41 8.90
CA SER A 130 4.99 32.65 8.07
C SER A 130 4.73 31.17 8.30
N ARG A 131 4.11 30.53 7.31
CA ARG A 131 3.91 29.08 7.30
C ARG A 131 5.21 28.30 7.40
N PHE A 132 6.30 28.85 6.88
CA PHE A 132 7.63 28.28 7.08
C PHE A 132 8.03 28.25 8.56
N LEU A 133 7.84 29.37 9.29
CA LEU A 133 8.14 29.43 10.72
C LEU A 133 7.29 28.44 11.51
N GLU A 134 5.98 28.42 11.27
CA GLU A 134 5.06 27.45 11.88
C GLU A 134 5.54 26.01 11.62
N PHE A 135 5.88 25.69 10.36
CA PHE A 135 6.32 24.35 9.98
C PHE A 135 7.59 23.94 10.70
N VAL A 136 8.63 24.78 10.66
CA VAL A 136 9.93 24.44 11.23
C VAL A 136 9.87 24.42 12.75
N SER A 137 9.06 25.27 13.38
CA SER A 137 8.79 25.19 14.83
C SER A 137 8.05 23.91 15.23
N ALA A 138 7.09 23.45 14.42
CA ALA A 138 6.28 22.27 14.72
C ALA A 138 6.97 20.94 14.38
N LEU A 139 7.67 20.87 13.25
CA LEU A 139 8.15 19.62 12.64
C LEU A 139 9.67 19.59 12.40
N GLY A 140 10.35 20.73 12.56
CA GLY A 140 11.81 20.82 12.44
C GLY A 140 12.33 20.95 11.01
N TRP A 141 13.60 21.36 10.94
CA TRP A 141 14.34 21.63 9.69
C TRP A 141 14.52 20.40 8.80
N LYS A 142 14.70 19.22 9.42
CA LYS A 142 14.89 17.95 8.71
C LYS A 142 13.68 17.62 7.84
N ILE A 143 12.49 17.60 8.44
CA ILE A 143 11.24 17.31 7.72
C ILE A 143 10.98 18.38 6.67
N PHE A 144 11.25 19.65 6.98
CA PHE A 144 11.14 20.72 6.00
C PHE A 144 12.01 20.46 4.77
N ALA A 145 13.29 20.16 4.95
CA ALA A 145 14.20 19.91 3.84
C ALA A 145 13.85 18.65 3.04
N ILE A 146 13.33 17.60 3.68
CA ILE A 146 12.80 16.41 2.98
C ILE A 146 11.60 16.81 2.12
N CYS A 147 10.57 17.42 2.73
CA CYS A 147 9.34 17.80 2.04
C CYS A 147 9.57 18.86 0.95
N ALA A 148 10.57 19.73 1.08
CA ALA A 148 10.91 20.75 0.10
C ALA A 148 11.28 20.20 -1.28
N HIS A 149 11.64 18.92 -1.40
CA HIS A 149 11.87 18.27 -2.70
C HIS A 149 10.58 18.10 -3.50
N ALA A 150 9.43 18.09 -2.83
CA ALA A 150 8.13 17.95 -3.47
C ALA A 150 7.55 19.30 -3.91
N GLU A 151 7.13 19.40 -5.17
CA GLU A 151 6.55 20.64 -5.69
C GLU A 151 5.25 20.99 -4.96
N ALA A 152 4.39 19.99 -4.74
CA ALA A 152 3.12 20.17 -4.05
C ALA A 152 3.30 20.74 -2.64
N PHE A 153 4.36 20.35 -1.93
CA PHE A 153 4.67 20.91 -0.62
C PHE A 153 5.13 22.36 -0.71
N ARG A 154 6.04 22.68 -1.64
CA ARG A 154 6.51 24.06 -1.88
C ARG A 154 5.35 25.00 -2.21
N ARG A 155 4.42 24.53 -3.03
CA ARG A 155 3.17 25.24 -3.35
C ARG A 155 2.24 25.29 -2.15
N GLY A 156 2.11 24.21 -1.37
CA GLY A 156 1.32 24.17 -0.15
C GLY A 156 1.71 25.26 0.86
N ILE A 157 3.02 25.48 1.05
CA ILE A 157 3.54 26.59 1.89
C ILE A 157 3.02 27.95 1.41
N LYS A 158 2.92 28.19 0.10
CA LYS A 158 2.60 29.51 -0.46
C LYS A 158 1.12 29.74 -0.76
N GLU A 159 0.45 28.71 -1.27
CA GLU A 159 -0.81 28.82 -2.03
C GLU A 159 -1.97 28.13 -1.32
N ALA A 160 -1.73 27.20 -0.39
CA ALA A 160 -2.82 26.52 0.31
C ALA A 160 -3.68 27.55 1.08
N ASP A 161 -4.94 27.24 1.34
CA ASP A 161 -5.69 27.97 2.37
C ASP A 161 -5.27 27.49 3.78
N ASP A 162 -5.59 28.26 4.82
CA ASP A 162 -5.15 27.97 6.19
C ASP A 162 -5.72 26.67 6.76
N ARG A 163 -6.89 26.24 6.27
CA ARG A 163 -7.52 24.99 6.69
C ARG A 163 -6.76 23.81 6.09
N THR A 164 -6.46 23.85 4.80
CA THR A 164 -5.63 22.86 4.11
C THR A 164 -4.23 22.79 4.71
N TRP A 165 -3.61 23.94 4.99
CA TRP A 165 -2.28 24.00 5.60
C TRP A 165 -2.24 23.34 6.98
N ARG A 166 -3.24 23.60 7.84
CA ARG A 166 -3.35 22.96 9.16
C ARG A 166 -3.50 21.44 9.07
N PHE A 167 -4.34 20.95 8.16
CA PHE A 167 -4.46 19.51 7.90
C PHE A 167 -3.15 18.92 7.38
N LEU A 168 -2.40 19.65 6.56
CA LEU A 168 -1.12 19.22 6.03
C LEU A 168 -0.07 19.06 7.13
N ILE A 169 0.08 20.05 8.03
CA ILE A 169 0.99 19.95 9.17
C ILE A 169 0.65 18.72 10.03
N HIS A 170 -0.63 18.53 10.36
CA HIS A 170 -1.06 17.38 11.15
C HIS A 170 -0.73 16.03 10.47
N LYS A 171 -1.01 15.91 9.17
CA LYS A 171 -0.70 14.69 8.42
C LYS A 171 0.80 14.41 8.34
N ILE A 172 1.61 15.44 8.13
CA ILE A 172 3.06 15.27 8.13
C ILE A 172 3.53 14.85 9.52
N GLN A 173 2.99 15.46 10.58
CA GLN A 173 3.29 15.09 11.97
C GLN A 173 2.99 13.60 12.26
N GLU A 174 1.81 13.11 11.86
CA GLU A 174 1.39 11.72 12.02
C GLU A 174 2.26 10.73 11.23
N ASN A 175 2.94 11.22 10.19
CA ASN A 175 3.72 10.42 9.25
C ASN A 175 5.22 10.80 9.23
N THR A 176 5.70 11.53 10.25
CA THR A 176 7.10 11.99 10.33
C THR A 176 8.07 10.83 10.13
N LEU A 177 7.95 9.76 10.92
CA LEU A 177 8.83 8.59 10.83
C LEU A 177 8.74 7.90 9.46
N SER A 178 7.54 7.79 8.88
CA SER A 178 7.33 7.24 7.55
C SER A 178 8.03 8.08 6.46
N ILE A 179 7.90 9.41 6.51
CA ILE A 179 8.55 10.33 5.56
C ILE A 179 10.08 10.25 5.68
N GLU A 180 10.59 10.23 6.91
CA GLU A 180 12.03 10.12 7.16
C GLU A 180 12.60 8.80 6.64
N LEU A 181 11.98 7.67 6.99
CA LEU A 181 12.39 6.35 6.55
C LEU A 181 12.34 6.25 5.03
N TYR A 182 11.28 6.79 4.42
CA TYR A 182 11.08 6.76 2.97
C TYR A 182 12.14 7.56 2.21
N ALA A 183 12.51 8.74 2.72
CA ALA A 183 13.59 9.55 2.18
C ALA A 183 14.95 8.86 2.37
N HIS A 184 15.18 8.27 3.54
CA HIS A 184 16.40 7.55 3.88
C HIS A 184 16.64 6.33 2.99
N SER A 185 15.63 5.47 2.82
CA SER A 185 15.73 4.25 2.03
C SER A 185 15.95 4.49 0.53
N ARG A 186 15.82 5.75 0.08
CA ARG A 186 16.08 6.21 -1.30
C ARG A 186 17.32 7.09 -1.40
N THR A 187 18.08 7.17 -0.32
CA THR A 187 19.30 7.97 -0.19
C THR A 187 19.11 9.44 -0.56
N LEU A 188 17.95 10.02 -0.22
CA LEU A 188 17.68 11.43 -0.51
C LEU A 188 18.68 12.34 0.22
N LYS A 189 19.41 13.16 -0.53
CA LYS A 189 20.45 14.05 -0.01
C LYS A 189 19.90 15.37 0.56
N TRP A 190 18.82 15.30 1.34
CA TRP A 190 18.14 16.49 1.87
C TRP A 190 19.07 17.38 2.73
N ARG A 191 20.07 16.79 3.40
CA ARG A 191 21.06 17.50 4.22
C ARG A 191 21.87 18.52 3.41
N ASN A 192 22.17 18.23 2.14
CA ASN A 192 22.93 19.13 1.29
C ASN A 192 22.21 20.47 1.13
N MET A 193 20.88 20.46 1.16
CA MET A 193 20.06 21.66 1.04
C MET A 193 20.16 22.58 2.27
N ILE A 194 20.51 22.02 3.42
CA ILE A 194 20.69 22.75 4.67
C ILE A 194 22.17 23.10 4.91
N TRP A 195 23.08 22.20 4.52
CA TRP A 195 24.52 22.31 4.76
C TRP A 195 25.11 23.64 4.27
N ILE A 196 24.65 24.13 3.11
CA ILE A 196 25.09 25.40 2.54
C ILE A 196 24.82 26.61 3.45
N HIS A 197 23.92 26.46 4.42
CA HIS A 197 23.53 27.51 5.36
C HIS A 197 24.15 27.36 6.77
N GLN A 198 24.97 26.32 7.02
CA GLN A 198 25.56 26.05 8.34
C GLN A 198 26.45 27.18 8.88
N GLY A 199 27.03 28.00 8.00
CA GLY A 199 27.85 29.15 8.39
C GLY A 199 27.07 30.37 8.88
N TYR A 200 25.74 30.36 8.81
CA TYR A 200 24.88 31.49 9.19
C TYR A 200 24.16 31.22 10.51
N PRO A 201 24.03 32.24 11.39
CA PRO A 201 23.38 32.09 12.70
C PRO A 201 21.84 32.07 12.56
N ILE A 202 21.31 30.99 11.96
CA ILE A 202 19.88 30.80 11.73
C ILE A 202 19.25 30.13 12.96
N PRO A 203 18.27 30.77 13.64
CA PRO A 203 17.73 30.21 14.87
C PRO A 203 17.03 28.86 14.65
N GLY A 204 17.38 27.88 15.49
CA GLY A 204 16.83 26.53 15.46
C GLY A 204 17.44 25.61 14.41
N LEU A 205 18.35 26.09 13.55
CA LEU A 205 19.04 25.27 12.57
C LEU A 205 19.94 24.24 13.29
N PRO A 206 19.79 22.92 13.05
CA PRO A 206 20.63 21.92 13.70
C PRO A 206 22.05 21.96 13.13
N ASP A 207 23.06 21.60 13.94
CA ASP A 207 24.39 21.28 13.44
C ASP A 207 24.28 20.04 12.53
N MET A 208 24.62 20.20 11.25
CA MET A 208 24.50 19.12 10.28
C MET A 208 25.63 18.09 10.39
N LYS A 209 26.75 18.38 11.05
CA LYS A 209 27.87 17.44 11.12
C LYS A 209 27.50 16.13 11.88
N PRO A 210 26.93 16.18 13.09
CA PRO A 210 26.44 14.98 13.79
C PRO A 210 25.33 14.24 13.02
N GLU A 211 24.47 14.98 12.33
CA GLU A 211 23.38 14.43 11.51
C GLU A 211 23.89 13.64 10.30
N ILE A 212 24.96 14.13 9.65
CA ILE A 212 25.62 13.43 8.55
C ILE A 212 26.32 12.17 9.07
N GLU A 213 27.04 12.27 10.19
CA GLU A 213 27.76 11.13 10.79
C GLU A 213 26.78 10.00 11.20
N THR A 214 25.66 10.36 11.83
CA THR A 214 24.60 9.41 12.23
C THR A 214 23.95 8.74 11.02
N TYR A 215 23.71 9.51 9.94
CA TYR A 215 23.15 8.99 8.70
C TYR A 215 24.04 7.93 8.04
N MET A 216 25.35 8.15 8.00
CA MET A 216 26.30 7.20 7.40
C MET A 216 26.36 5.86 8.15
N GLN A 217 25.90 5.81 9.39
CA GLN A 217 25.84 4.59 10.20
C GLN A 217 24.55 3.79 9.94
N TRP A 218 23.48 4.43 9.50
CA TRP A 218 22.19 3.77 9.27
C TRP A 218 22.12 3.14 7.89
N LYS A 219 22.43 1.84 7.79
CA LYS A 219 22.33 1.08 6.55
C LYS A 219 20.91 0.56 6.34
N VAL A 220 20.26 1.01 5.26
CA VAL A 220 19.02 0.41 4.75
C VAL A 220 19.32 -0.07 3.35
N ASP A 221 19.60 -1.37 3.20
CA ASP A 221 19.92 -1.97 1.90
C ASP A 221 18.69 -2.04 0.99
N HIS A 222 17.50 -2.18 1.58
CA HIS A 222 16.23 -2.24 0.88
C HIS A 222 15.10 -1.68 1.75
N PRO A 223 14.12 -0.92 1.21
CA PRO A 223 13.04 -0.33 2.01
C PRO A 223 12.28 -1.35 2.87
N HIS A 224 12.13 -2.57 2.36
CA HIS A 224 11.42 -3.67 3.05
C HIS A 224 12.30 -4.49 4.01
N HIS A 225 13.51 -4.05 4.32
CA HIS A 225 14.32 -4.57 5.42
C HIS A 225 14.12 -3.78 6.72
N THR A 226 13.17 -2.84 6.75
CA THR A 226 12.86 -2.04 7.93
C THR A 226 11.37 -2.09 8.22
N VAL A 227 11.03 -2.40 9.48
CA VAL A 227 9.66 -2.42 10.00
C VAL A 227 9.53 -1.33 11.06
N ILE A 228 8.50 -0.49 10.93
CA ILE A 228 8.10 0.47 11.97
C ILE A 228 7.31 -0.28 13.05
N THR A 229 7.82 -0.28 14.29
CA THR A 229 7.18 -0.96 15.42
C THR A 229 6.07 -0.11 16.05
N LEU A 230 5.23 -0.74 16.88
CA LEU A 230 4.13 -0.05 17.58
C LEU A 230 4.60 1.11 18.47
N ASP A 231 5.80 1.01 19.04
CA ASP A 231 6.42 2.03 19.88
C ASP A 231 7.22 3.08 19.09
N GLY A 232 7.11 3.08 17.75
CA GLY A 232 7.76 4.06 16.88
C GLY A 232 9.27 3.84 16.71
N LYS A 233 9.76 2.62 17.01
CA LYS A 233 11.13 2.21 16.70
C LYS A 233 11.20 1.47 15.37
N LEU A 234 12.41 1.06 15.00
CA LEU A 234 12.70 0.32 13.79
C LEU A 234 13.25 -1.05 14.16
N LYS A 235 12.83 -2.08 13.43
CA LYS A 235 13.42 -3.42 13.51
C LYS A 235 13.63 -4.01 12.13
N GLU A 236 14.56 -4.95 12.06
CA GLU A 236 14.74 -5.79 10.88
C GLU A 236 13.77 -6.97 10.91
N PRO A 237 13.19 -7.34 9.76
CA PRO A 237 12.41 -8.55 9.70
C PRO A 237 13.30 -9.78 9.53
N THR A 238 13.17 -10.72 10.48
CA THR A 238 14.02 -11.90 10.53
C THR A 238 13.22 -13.19 10.45
N TYR A 239 13.87 -14.22 9.90
CA TYR A 239 13.41 -15.60 9.90
C TYR A 239 14.55 -16.48 10.43
N GLN A 240 14.28 -17.27 11.47
CA GLN A 240 15.28 -18.08 12.18
C GLN A 240 16.55 -17.27 12.57
N GLY A 241 16.35 -16.03 13.03
CA GLY A 241 17.44 -15.14 13.46
C GLY A 241 18.27 -14.53 12.33
N LYS A 242 17.90 -14.74 11.06
CA LYS A 242 18.56 -14.14 9.89
C LYS A 242 17.64 -13.13 9.21
N LEU A 243 18.22 -12.06 8.66
CA LEU A 243 17.50 -11.10 7.83
C LEU A 243 16.83 -11.81 6.64
N GLN A 244 15.55 -11.54 6.43
CA GLN A 244 14.79 -12.06 5.28
C GLN A 244 15.23 -11.34 4.00
N LYS A 245 15.35 -12.08 2.90
CA LYS A 245 15.96 -11.58 1.66
C LYS A 245 14.91 -11.18 0.64
N HIS A 246 15.05 -9.96 0.13
CA HIS A 246 14.24 -9.47 -0.98
C HIS A 246 14.58 -10.18 -2.31
N ILE A 247 13.56 -10.61 -3.05
CA ILE A 247 13.67 -11.18 -4.41
C ILE A 247 12.58 -10.58 -5.31
N GLY A 248 12.87 -10.41 -6.60
CA GLY A 248 11.89 -9.92 -7.60
C GLY A 248 11.17 -11.04 -8.38
N GLU A 249 11.73 -12.25 -8.39
CA GLU A 249 11.18 -13.41 -9.08
C GLU A 249 11.32 -14.65 -8.20
N SER A 250 10.41 -15.62 -8.36
CA SER A 250 10.45 -16.86 -7.58
C SER A 250 11.68 -17.72 -7.92
N ILE A 251 12.23 -18.40 -6.92
CA ILE A 251 13.45 -19.20 -7.05
C ILE A 251 13.08 -20.68 -7.22
N TYR A 252 13.68 -21.33 -8.21
CA TYR A 252 13.58 -22.77 -8.41
C TYR A 252 14.95 -23.43 -8.21
N ASP A 253 15.00 -24.42 -7.31
CA ASP A 253 16.19 -25.27 -7.10
C ASP A 253 15.89 -26.73 -7.50
N PRO A 254 16.44 -27.23 -8.62
CA PRO A 254 16.29 -28.62 -9.06
C PRO A 254 16.56 -29.67 -7.96
N LYS A 255 17.47 -29.39 -7.02
CA LYS A 255 17.82 -30.32 -5.93
C LYS A 255 16.65 -30.56 -4.97
N LYS A 256 15.82 -29.54 -4.74
CA LYS A 256 14.61 -29.64 -3.90
C LYS A 256 13.45 -30.37 -4.61
N TRP A 257 13.61 -30.67 -5.89
CA TRP A 257 12.63 -31.34 -6.74
C TRP A 257 13.09 -32.74 -7.20
N GLY A 258 13.89 -33.43 -6.37
CA GLY A 258 14.36 -34.78 -6.70
C GLY A 258 15.20 -34.85 -7.98
N GLY A 259 15.81 -33.74 -8.40
CA GLY A 259 16.61 -33.66 -9.62
C GLY A 259 15.82 -33.40 -10.90
N LEU A 260 14.50 -33.14 -10.82
CA LEU A 260 13.76 -32.54 -11.93
C LEU A 260 14.47 -31.26 -12.36
N LYS A 261 14.76 -31.13 -13.65
CA LYS A 261 15.51 -29.98 -14.19
C LYS A 261 14.62 -28.81 -14.62
N GLN A 262 13.30 -28.97 -14.52
CA GLN A 262 12.32 -28.06 -15.10
C GLN A 262 11.52 -27.37 -14.01
N ASP A 263 11.58 -26.04 -14.01
CA ASP A 263 10.70 -25.21 -13.20
C ASP A 263 9.25 -25.45 -13.62
N PRO A 264 8.36 -25.90 -12.71
CA PRO A 264 7.00 -26.30 -13.03
C PRO A 264 6.09 -25.13 -13.45
N THR A 265 6.54 -23.89 -13.26
CA THR A 265 5.79 -22.69 -13.63
C THR A 265 6.06 -22.23 -15.06
N LEU A 266 7.11 -22.73 -15.70
CA LEU A 266 7.50 -22.33 -17.05
C LEU A 266 6.54 -22.89 -18.10
N ARG A 267 6.24 -22.06 -19.11
CA ARG A 267 5.38 -22.40 -20.27
C ARG A 267 6.10 -23.18 -21.37
N HIS A 268 7.42 -23.29 -21.28
CA HIS A 268 8.25 -24.02 -22.22
C HIS A 268 9.25 -24.92 -21.51
N LEU A 269 9.58 -26.05 -22.13
CA LEU A 269 10.66 -26.93 -21.74
C LEU A 269 12.01 -26.37 -22.18
N ALA A 270 13.11 -26.93 -21.66
CA ALA A 270 14.47 -26.51 -22.02
C ALA A 270 14.79 -26.62 -23.53
N ASP A 271 14.08 -27.47 -24.27
CA ASP A 271 14.19 -27.62 -25.73
C ASP A 271 13.32 -26.63 -26.53
N GLY A 272 12.61 -25.72 -25.84
CA GLY A 272 11.73 -24.72 -26.44
C GLY A 272 10.31 -25.21 -26.76
N SER A 273 10.02 -26.50 -26.56
CA SER A 273 8.66 -27.03 -26.75
C SER A 273 7.71 -26.59 -25.64
N SER A 274 6.39 -26.63 -25.89
CA SER A 274 5.36 -26.28 -24.90
C SER A 274 5.39 -27.25 -23.71
N SER A 275 5.34 -26.72 -22.49
CA SER A 275 5.13 -27.51 -21.27
C SER A 275 3.65 -27.81 -20.99
N ASN A 276 2.73 -27.26 -21.81
CA ASN A 276 1.30 -27.23 -21.57
C ASN A 276 0.94 -26.61 -20.20
N VAL A 277 1.77 -25.70 -19.69
CA VAL A 277 1.54 -24.89 -18.49
C VAL A 277 1.20 -23.47 -18.92
N GLY A 278 0.19 -22.87 -18.30
CA GLY A 278 -0.23 -21.51 -18.58
C GLY A 278 -0.94 -21.32 -19.91
N ARG A 279 -1.85 -20.35 -19.96
CA ARG A 279 -2.65 -20.02 -21.14
C ARG A 279 -2.07 -18.84 -21.91
N ILE A 280 -2.91 -17.86 -22.26
CA ILE A 280 -2.50 -16.64 -22.94
C ILE A 280 -1.81 -15.72 -21.95
N CYS A 281 -0.74 -15.05 -22.37
CA CYS A 281 -0.10 -14.02 -21.55
C CYS A 281 -1.12 -12.92 -21.24
N HIS A 282 -1.34 -12.63 -19.96
CA HIS A 282 -2.27 -11.60 -19.50
C HIS A 282 -1.91 -10.20 -20.02
N MET A 283 -0.61 -9.93 -20.22
CA MET A 283 -0.13 -8.60 -20.61
C MET A 283 -0.27 -8.32 -22.12
N CYS A 284 0.05 -9.28 -22.98
CA CYS A 284 0.08 -9.08 -24.44
C CYS A 284 -0.86 -9.98 -25.24
N GLY A 285 -1.57 -10.90 -24.58
CA GLY A 285 -2.49 -11.85 -25.22
C GLY A 285 -1.81 -12.98 -25.99
N ASN A 286 -0.48 -13.10 -25.98
CA ASN A 286 0.21 -14.12 -26.75
C ASN A 286 -0.08 -15.54 -26.19
N PRO A 287 -0.62 -16.48 -27.01
CA PRO A 287 -0.87 -17.86 -26.60
C PRO A 287 0.41 -18.69 -26.44
N ALA A 288 1.55 -18.22 -26.96
CA ALA A 288 2.87 -18.79 -26.75
C ALA A 288 3.68 -17.97 -25.72
N SER A 289 4.80 -18.54 -25.27
CA SER A 289 5.76 -17.87 -24.38
C SER A 289 6.23 -16.54 -24.95
N CYS A 290 6.35 -15.51 -24.11
CA CYS A 290 6.86 -14.19 -24.49
C CYS A 290 7.69 -13.57 -23.36
N ASP A 291 8.32 -12.42 -23.63
CA ASP A 291 9.21 -11.76 -22.67
C ASP A 291 8.53 -10.72 -21.80
N CYS A 292 7.20 -10.69 -21.77
CA CYS A 292 6.47 -9.81 -20.86
C CYS A 292 6.90 -10.07 -19.41
N ARG A 293 7.07 -8.99 -18.65
CA ARG A 293 7.30 -9.00 -17.21
C ARG A 293 6.31 -8.03 -16.57
N LEU A 294 5.91 -8.34 -15.34
CA LEU A 294 5.18 -7.38 -14.53
C LEU A 294 6.18 -6.35 -14.02
N ALA A 295 6.04 -5.10 -14.46
CA ALA A 295 6.75 -3.98 -13.86
C ALA A 295 5.80 -3.28 -12.89
N SER A 296 5.92 -3.55 -11.60
CA SER A 296 5.13 -2.87 -10.58
C SER A 296 5.95 -1.83 -9.82
N ARG A 297 5.29 -0.70 -9.53
CA ARG A 297 5.80 0.36 -8.65
C ARG A 297 5.20 0.31 -7.25
N ALA A 298 4.26 -0.61 -6.96
CA ALA A 298 3.59 -0.63 -5.66
C ALA A 298 4.56 -0.88 -4.51
N GLY A 299 5.59 -1.72 -4.72
CA GLY A 299 6.67 -1.92 -3.76
C GLY A 299 7.45 -0.64 -3.42
N GLU A 300 7.45 0.37 -4.28
CA GLU A 300 8.04 1.68 -3.96
C GLU A 300 7.10 2.55 -3.12
N LEU A 301 5.84 2.19 -2.96
CA LEU A 301 4.79 3.03 -2.36
C LEU A 301 4.07 2.31 -1.21
N VAL A 302 4.80 1.42 -0.54
CA VAL A 302 4.36 0.72 0.67
C VAL A 302 5.47 0.74 1.73
N GLU A 303 5.09 0.56 2.98
CA GLU A 303 6.00 0.42 4.11
C GLU A 303 5.59 -0.78 4.99
N LEU A 304 6.56 -1.37 5.70
CA LEU A 304 6.26 -2.41 6.69
C LEU A 304 6.01 -1.76 8.05
N ARG A 305 4.91 -2.15 8.69
CA ARG A 305 4.50 -1.61 9.99
C ARG A 305 3.91 -2.70 10.86
N GLU A 306 4.13 -2.61 12.16
CA GLU A 306 3.42 -3.47 13.12
C GLU A 306 2.00 -2.97 13.35
N TYR A 307 1.10 -3.93 13.47
CA TYR A 307 -0.30 -3.78 13.83
C TYR A 307 -0.57 -4.60 15.10
N PRO A 308 -1.36 -4.08 16.06
CA PRO A 308 -1.48 -4.66 17.40
C PRO A 308 -1.82 -6.15 17.44
N GLU A 309 -2.71 -6.60 16.54
CA GLU A 309 -3.28 -7.96 16.58
C GLU A 309 -2.78 -8.89 15.47
N THR A 310 -2.16 -8.33 14.44
CA THR A 310 -1.75 -9.06 13.21
C THR A 310 -0.24 -9.09 12.99
N GLY A 311 0.53 -8.36 13.82
CA GLY A 311 1.99 -8.33 13.73
C GLY A 311 2.47 -7.44 12.59
N THR A 312 3.54 -7.84 11.89
CA THR A 312 4.06 -7.05 10.76
C THR A 312 3.13 -7.16 9.55
N GLY A 313 2.50 -6.04 9.20
CA GLY A 313 1.69 -5.86 8.02
C GLY A 313 2.29 -4.85 7.04
N ILE A 314 1.50 -4.46 6.05
CA ILE A 314 1.89 -3.47 5.04
C ILE A 314 0.94 -2.29 5.08
N ARG A 315 1.50 -1.08 5.13
CA ARG A 315 0.76 0.16 4.99
C ARG A 315 1.03 0.77 3.62
N VAL A 316 -0.02 1.20 2.92
CA VAL A 316 0.14 1.90 1.63
C VAL A 316 0.49 3.37 1.84
N LEU A 317 1.32 3.92 0.96
CA LEU A 317 1.73 5.34 0.97
C LEU A 317 1.08 6.14 -0.17
N THR A 318 0.31 5.47 -1.02
CA THR A 318 -0.43 6.05 -2.15
C THR A 318 -1.82 5.44 -2.25
N ARG A 319 -2.63 5.95 -3.20
CA ARG A 319 -3.88 5.32 -3.61
C ARG A 319 -3.60 4.23 -4.64
N PHE A 320 -4.26 3.08 -4.48
CA PHE A 320 -4.41 2.08 -5.54
C PHE A 320 -5.88 1.97 -5.92
N ASN A 321 -6.15 1.79 -7.22
CA ASN A 321 -7.50 1.64 -7.73
C ASN A 321 -7.89 0.17 -7.79
N ARG A 322 -9.19 -0.09 -7.72
CA ARG A 322 -9.73 -1.41 -8.01
C ARG A 322 -9.24 -1.91 -9.37
N GLY A 323 -8.69 -3.12 -9.40
CA GLY A 323 -8.17 -3.77 -10.61
C GLY A 323 -6.67 -3.59 -10.83
N ASP A 324 -6.00 -2.75 -10.04
CA ASP A 324 -4.54 -2.61 -10.11
C ASP A 324 -3.85 -3.93 -9.72
N ILE A 325 -2.89 -4.36 -10.53
CA ILE A 325 -1.97 -5.45 -10.18
C ILE A 325 -0.81 -4.82 -9.39
N LEU A 326 -0.77 -5.12 -8.09
CA LEU A 326 0.16 -4.51 -7.16
C LEU A 326 1.54 -5.14 -7.20
N ASP A 327 1.68 -6.46 -7.26
CA ASP A 327 2.97 -7.14 -7.47
C ASP A 327 2.75 -8.64 -7.69
N LEU A 328 3.84 -9.39 -7.80
CA LEU A 328 3.86 -10.84 -7.70
C LEU A 328 4.02 -11.29 -6.24
N PHE A 329 3.28 -12.32 -5.84
CA PHE A 329 3.60 -13.09 -4.65
C PHE A 329 4.69 -14.10 -4.99
N VAL A 330 5.91 -13.89 -4.48
CA VAL A 330 7.10 -14.65 -4.86
C VAL A 330 7.79 -15.27 -3.66
N GLY A 331 8.46 -16.38 -3.92
CA GLY A 331 9.20 -17.14 -2.92
C GLY A 331 10.02 -18.25 -3.56
N GLU A 332 10.57 -19.14 -2.74
CA GLU A 332 11.08 -20.40 -3.25
C GLU A 332 9.94 -21.30 -3.72
N LEU A 333 10.11 -21.95 -4.87
CA LEU A 333 9.17 -22.91 -5.40
C LEU A 333 9.51 -24.31 -4.90
N LEU A 334 8.60 -24.92 -4.15
CA LEU A 334 8.76 -26.25 -3.57
C LEU A 334 7.64 -27.19 -4.04
N PRO A 335 7.90 -28.51 -4.14
CA PRO A 335 6.86 -29.47 -4.51
C PRO A 335 5.76 -29.55 -3.46
N ASP A 336 6.16 -29.51 -2.19
CA ASP A 336 5.28 -29.60 -1.03
C ASP A 336 5.52 -28.44 -0.05
N CYS A 337 4.52 -28.21 0.79
CA CYS A 337 4.56 -27.21 1.84
C CYS A 337 5.54 -27.62 2.93
N VAL A 338 6.56 -26.80 3.19
CA VAL A 338 7.55 -27.06 4.26
C VAL A 338 7.18 -26.43 5.60
N GLU A 339 6.19 -25.53 5.61
CA GLU A 339 5.75 -24.80 6.80
C GLU A 339 4.26 -24.51 6.74
N ASP A 340 3.62 -24.32 7.89
CA ASP A 340 2.20 -24.00 7.91
C ASP A 340 1.93 -22.52 7.57
N VAL A 341 2.82 -21.60 7.94
CA VAL A 341 2.61 -20.14 7.86
C VAL A 341 3.34 -19.57 6.65
N TYR A 342 2.64 -18.81 5.81
CA TYR A 342 3.08 -18.14 4.56
C TYR A 342 2.91 -18.88 3.22
N PRO A 343 3.08 -20.20 3.10
CA PRO A 343 3.01 -20.84 1.79
C PRO A 343 1.69 -20.68 1.06
N LEU A 344 1.79 -20.48 -0.25
CA LEU A 344 0.64 -20.42 -1.16
C LEU A 344 0.77 -21.51 -2.22
N SER A 345 -0.25 -22.36 -2.35
CA SER A 345 -0.31 -23.33 -3.45
C SER A 345 -0.53 -22.59 -4.77
N GLN A 346 0.42 -22.76 -5.69
CA GLN A 346 0.37 -22.24 -7.05
C GLN A 346 -0.23 -23.32 -7.96
N CYS A 347 -1.40 -23.05 -8.49
CA CYS A 347 -2.00 -23.86 -9.54
C CYS A 347 -1.76 -23.24 -10.92
N ASP A 348 -2.07 -24.01 -11.95
CA ASP A 348 -2.17 -23.52 -13.32
C ASP A 348 -3.35 -22.56 -13.48
N ASP A 349 -3.32 -21.72 -14.51
CA ASP A 349 -4.36 -20.70 -14.76
C ASP A 349 -5.60 -21.23 -15.51
N GLU A 350 -5.85 -22.54 -15.40
CA GLU A 350 -7.03 -23.19 -15.95
C GLU A 350 -8.30 -22.85 -15.17
N PRO A 351 -9.48 -22.76 -15.84
CA PRO A 351 -10.73 -22.48 -15.17
C PRO A 351 -11.07 -23.60 -14.19
N TYR A 352 -11.06 -23.26 -12.90
CA TYR A 352 -11.51 -24.15 -11.84
C TYR A 352 -13.00 -24.49 -12.06
N THR A 353 -13.28 -25.75 -12.40
CA THR A 353 -14.64 -26.29 -12.38
C THR A 353 -14.71 -27.40 -11.34
N LYS A 354 -15.88 -27.63 -10.73
CA LYS A 354 -16.04 -28.73 -9.75
C LYS A 354 -15.64 -30.11 -10.31
N SER A 355 -15.70 -30.27 -11.63
CA SER A 355 -15.34 -31.50 -12.35
C SER A 355 -13.87 -31.58 -12.80
N ASN A 356 -13.15 -30.45 -12.86
CA ASN A 356 -11.75 -30.41 -13.26
C ASN A 356 -11.00 -29.36 -12.39
N PRO A 357 -10.37 -29.78 -11.28
CA PRO A 357 -9.59 -28.86 -10.46
C PRO A 357 -8.36 -28.38 -11.23
N ALA A 358 -7.97 -27.12 -11.02
CA ALA A 358 -6.75 -26.58 -11.61
C ALA A 358 -5.53 -27.43 -11.19
N ARG A 359 -4.67 -27.76 -12.14
CA ARG A 359 -3.46 -28.56 -11.90
C ARG A 359 -2.54 -27.84 -10.89
N PRO A 360 -2.16 -28.46 -9.77
CA PRO A 360 -1.15 -27.89 -8.89
C PRO A 360 0.22 -27.91 -9.58
N LEU A 361 0.94 -26.79 -9.52
CA LEU A 361 2.28 -26.66 -10.12
C LEU A 361 3.37 -26.70 -9.04
N ALA A 362 3.20 -25.92 -7.99
CA ALA A 362 4.16 -25.80 -6.89
C ALA A 362 3.52 -25.18 -5.65
N THR A 363 4.30 -25.06 -4.59
CA THR A 363 4.02 -24.20 -3.44
C THR A 363 5.03 -23.05 -3.43
N ILE A 364 4.56 -21.81 -3.32
CA ILE A 364 5.39 -20.61 -3.16
C ILE A 364 5.67 -20.42 -1.67
N CYS A 365 6.94 -20.46 -1.28
CA CYS A 365 7.39 -20.34 0.11
C CYS A 365 8.24 -19.08 0.32
N PRO A 366 7.67 -18.00 0.88
CA PRO A 366 8.32 -16.69 0.92
C PRO A 366 9.05 -16.38 2.24
N HIS A 367 9.32 -17.37 3.11
CA HIS A 367 9.78 -17.14 4.48
C HIS A 367 11.24 -16.63 4.56
N GLU A 368 12.18 -17.22 3.82
CA GLU A 368 13.57 -16.73 3.75
C GLU A 368 13.76 -15.77 2.58
N PHE A 369 13.24 -16.15 1.40
CA PHE A 369 13.33 -15.38 0.17
C PHE A 369 11.92 -14.96 -0.26
N GLY A 370 11.64 -13.66 -0.30
CA GLY A 370 10.34 -13.14 -0.76
C GLY A 370 10.38 -11.62 -0.95
N ASN A 371 9.37 -11.03 -1.58
CA ASN A 371 9.23 -9.58 -1.64
C ASN A 371 8.31 -9.07 -0.52
N TRP A 372 7.87 -7.81 -0.60
CA TRP A 372 7.01 -7.19 0.41
C TRP A 372 5.64 -7.87 0.53
N THR A 373 5.13 -8.54 -0.50
CA THR A 373 3.77 -9.13 -0.51
C THR A 373 3.55 -10.24 0.52
N ARG A 374 4.63 -10.85 1.03
CA ARG A 374 4.57 -11.87 2.09
C ARG A 374 4.09 -11.33 3.46
N TYR A 375 4.07 -10.01 3.63
CA TYR A 375 3.58 -9.35 4.83
C TYR A 375 2.11 -8.91 4.72
N ILE A 376 1.39 -9.29 3.66
CA ILE A 376 -0.03 -8.93 3.53
C ILE A 376 -0.82 -9.74 4.56
N SER A 377 -1.36 -9.05 5.57
CA SER A 377 -2.16 -9.64 6.64
C SER A 377 -3.49 -10.21 6.13
N HIS A 378 -4.08 -11.09 6.94
CA HIS A 378 -5.45 -11.54 6.69
C HIS A 378 -6.51 -10.49 7.08
N SER A 379 -7.55 -10.35 6.26
CA SER A 379 -8.82 -9.74 6.65
C SER A 379 -10.02 -10.49 6.03
N CYS A 380 -11.13 -10.55 6.76
CA CYS A 380 -12.43 -11.00 6.23
C CYS A 380 -13.10 -9.94 5.33
N ARG A 381 -12.57 -8.70 5.34
CA ARG A 381 -12.93 -7.62 4.40
C ARG A 381 -11.68 -7.12 3.69
N PRO A 382 -11.07 -7.97 2.84
CA PRO A 382 -9.76 -7.67 2.28
C PRO A 382 -9.78 -6.48 1.30
N SER A 383 -8.61 -5.90 1.08
CA SER A 383 -8.36 -4.91 0.02
C SER A 383 -7.81 -5.55 -1.25
N THR A 384 -7.19 -6.74 -1.15
CA THR A 384 -6.55 -7.44 -2.25
C THR A 384 -6.94 -8.92 -2.35
N ALA A 385 -6.59 -9.55 -3.48
CA ALA A 385 -6.71 -10.98 -3.71
C ALA A 385 -5.44 -11.53 -4.36
N PHE A 386 -5.10 -12.78 -4.04
CA PHE A 386 -4.12 -13.56 -4.80
C PHE A 386 -4.80 -14.15 -6.04
N VAL A 387 -4.22 -13.92 -7.22
CA VAL A 387 -4.80 -14.37 -8.49
C VAL A 387 -3.72 -15.08 -9.31
N THR A 388 -4.03 -16.28 -9.79
CA THR A 388 -3.15 -16.99 -10.71
C THR A 388 -3.25 -16.37 -12.11
N ARG A 389 -2.11 -16.00 -12.69
CA ARG A 389 -2.00 -15.41 -14.04
C ARG A 389 -0.88 -16.07 -14.82
N THR A 390 -1.03 -16.17 -16.14
CA THR A 390 0.11 -16.37 -17.04
C THR A 390 0.69 -15.02 -17.44
N ILE A 391 1.95 -14.75 -17.13
CA ILE A 391 2.67 -13.54 -17.56
C ILE A 391 4.00 -13.94 -18.18
N GLY A 392 4.21 -13.54 -19.43
CA GLY A 392 5.46 -13.83 -20.12
C GLY A 392 5.65 -15.32 -20.36
N ASN A 393 6.71 -15.88 -19.80
CA ASN A 393 7.08 -17.28 -19.92
C ASN A 393 6.64 -18.15 -18.72
N ARG A 394 5.87 -17.60 -17.76
CA ARG A 394 5.56 -18.26 -16.49
C ARG A 394 4.10 -18.11 -16.06
N VAL A 395 3.62 -19.06 -15.28
CA VAL A 395 2.43 -18.91 -14.43
C VAL A 395 2.87 -18.36 -13.07
N VAL A 396 2.26 -17.25 -12.65
CA VAL A 396 2.63 -16.48 -11.45
C VAL A 396 1.40 -16.24 -10.57
N CYS A 397 1.62 -15.85 -9.31
CA CYS A 397 0.58 -15.34 -8.43
C CYS A 397 0.68 -13.81 -8.38
N THR A 398 -0.35 -13.11 -8.84
CA THR A 398 -0.47 -11.66 -8.70
C THR A 398 -1.21 -11.29 -7.42
N VAL A 399 -0.85 -10.14 -6.85
CA VAL A 399 -1.64 -9.46 -5.81
C VAL A 399 -2.45 -8.37 -6.48
N GLU A 400 -3.77 -8.49 -6.52
CA GLU A 400 -4.65 -7.57 -7.24
C GLU A 400 -5.59 -6.83 -6.29
N ALA A 401 -5.75 -5.52 -6.47
CA ALA A 401 -6.67 -4.70 -5.70
C ALA A 401 -8.13 -5.03 -6.08
N ILE A 402 -8.96 -5.44 -5.11
CA ILE A 402 -10.36 -5.80 -5.37
C ILE A 402 -11.35 -4.66 -5.09
N ARG A 403 -10.84 -3.58 -4.49
CA ARG A 403 -11.50 -2.29 -4.27
C ARG A 403 -10.45 -1.18 -4.29
N ASP A 404 -10.90 0.06 -4.31
CA ASP A 404 -10.01 1.19 -4.09
C ASP A 404 -9.39 1.10 -2.69
N ILE A 405 -8.09 1.39 -2.63
CA ILE A 405 -7.27 1.32 -1.43
C ILE A 405 -6.78 2.73 -1.14
N MET A 406 -7.15 3.23 0.03
CA MET A 406 -6.85 4.61 0.40
C MET A 406 -5.43 4.71 0.96
N PRO A 407 -4.75 5.86 0.80
CA PRO A 407 -3.46 6.09 1.44
C PRO A 407 -3.51 5.80 2.94
N PHE A 408 -2.40 5.26 3.46
CA PHE A 408 -2.20 4.93 4.87
C PHE A 408 -3.04 3.77 5.41
N GLU A 409 -3.79 3.08 4.55
CA GLU A 409 -4.52 1.85 4.88
C GLU A 409 -3.58 0.63 4.95
N GLU A 410 -3.95 -0.37 5.75
CA GLU A 410 -3.31 -1.68 5.72
C GLU A 410 -3.75 -2.48 4.46
N LEU A 411 -2.78 -3.06 3.75
CA LEU A 411 -3.08 -4.06 2.71
C LEU A 411 -3.42 -5.40 3.36
N THR A 412 -4.55 -5.97 2.95
CA THR A 412 -5.05 -7.22 3.50
C THR A 412 -5.65 -8.12 2.42
N VAL A 413 -5.54 -9.43 2.64
CA VAL A 413 -6.05 -10.48 1.75
C VAL A 413 -6.91 -11.49 2.52
N SER A 414 -7.81 -12.19 1.83
CA SER A 414 -8.45 -13.37 2.44
C SER A 414 -7.54 -14.59 2.27
N TYR A 415 -7.13 -15.21 3.38
CA TYR A 415 -6.37 -16.46 3.33
C TYR A 415 -7.25 -17.67 2.96
N GLY A 416 -8.58 -17.50 2.95
CA GLY A 416 -9.55 -18.55 2.66
C GLY A 416 -9.68 -19.60 3.76
N ASP A 417 -10.79 -20.33 3.76
CA ASP A 417 -11.15 -21.21 4.88
C ASP A 417 -10.17 -22.38 5.06
N LYS A 418 -9.59 -22.87 3.96
CA LYS A 418 -8.61 -23.96 3.98
C LYS A 418 -7.38 -23.62 4.83
N TYR A 419 -6.99 -22.34 4.89
CA TYR A 419 -5.88 -21.90 5.72
C TYR A 419 -6.18 -22.05 7.22
N TRP A 420 -7.43 -21.81 7.62
CA TRP A 420 -7.88 -21.82 9.02
C TRP A 420 -8.25 -23.23 9.50
N GLN A 421 -8.76 -24.09 8.61
CA GLN A 421 -9.31 -25.41 8.96
C GLN A 421 -8.34 -26.33 9.73
N ARG A 422 -7.03 -26.13 9.60
CA ARG A 422 -6.00 -26.98 10.23
C ARG A 422 -5.20 -26.26 11.30
N LYS A 423 -5.51 -25.00 11.59
CA LYS A 423 -4.76 -24.17 12.52
C LYS A 423 -5.64 -23.83 13.70
N ASP A 424 -5.17 -24.09 14.91
CA ASP A 424 -5.81 -23.59 16.13
C ASP A 424 -5.53 -22.09 16.31
N LEU A 425 -5.87 -21.31 15.28
CA LEU A 425 -5.66 -19.87 15.19
C LEU A 425 -7.02 -19.19 15.02
N LYS A 426 -7.26 -18.15 15.81
CA LYS A 426 -8.45 -17.31 15.69
C LYS A 426 -8.13 -16.09 14.83
N CYS A 427 -9.04 -15.77 13.92
CA CYS A 427 -9.05 -14.50 13.19
C CYS A 427 -9.02 -13.32 14.18
N ARG A 428 -8.09 -12.38 13.99
CA ARG A 428 -8.02 -11.13 14.76
C ARG A 428 -8.14 -9.87 13.89
N CYS A 429 -8.73 -9.98 12.70
CA CYS A 429 -8.83 -8.85 11.76
C CYS A 429 -9.87 -7.78 12.15
N GLY A 430 -10.64 -7.99 13.22
CA GLY A 430 -11.70 -7.05 13.64
C GLY A 430 -12.93 -6.98 12.73
N HIS A 431 -12.94 -7.72 11.61
CA HIS A 431 -14.06 -7.78 10.65
C HIS A 431 -14.75 -9.14 10.58
N CYS A 432 -14.35 -10.06 11.46
CA CYS A 432 -15.03 -11.32 11.68
C CYS A 432 -16.40 -11.03 12.33
N ASP A 433 -17.49 -11.13 11.57
CA ASP A 433 -18.89 -10.95 12.00
C ASP A 433 -19.45 -12.19 12.72
N GLY A 434 -18.58 -13.09 13.19
CA GLY A 434 -18.98 -14.34 13.81
C GLY A 434 -19.44 -15.40 12.80
N SER A 435 -19.53 -15.10 11.50
CA SER A 435 -19.71 -16.11 10.45
C SER A 435 -18.39 -16.55 9.85
N GLY A 436 -17.35 -16.68 10.68
CA GLY A 436 -16.17 -17.47 10.32
C GLY A 436 -16.61 -18.93 10.16
N THR A 437 -17.25 -19.22 9.04
CA THR A 437 -17.87 -20.45 8.54
C THR A 437 -18.96 -20.06 7.54
N GLU A 438 -18.61 -19.92 6.26
CA GLU A 438 -19.44 -20.48 5.17
C GLU A 438 -18.55 -21.08 4.08
#